data_AF-M3XI59-F1
#
_entry.id   AF-M3XI59-F1
#
_cell.length_a   1.000
_cell.length_b   1.000
_cell.length_c   1.000
_cell.angle_alpha   90.00
_cell.angle_beta   90.00
_cell.angle_gamma   90.00
#
_symmetry.space_group_name_H-M   'P 1'
#
loop_
_entity.id
_entity.type
_entity.pdbx_description
1 polymer ?
#
loop_
_entity_poly.entity_id
_entity_poly.type
_entity_poly.pdbx_seq_one_letter_code
_entity_poly.pdbx_strand_id
1 'polypeptide(L)'
;MWKWWLLLGMCFWVLVMFKLANKFFICSLNSFNEYSTKQNPIQLIVTEVNHLQVPMEKSLQRESEAAEKAPSKEELNWEHVQMERLELLRNVCRDEALRNVTHSRISRFVLDRIFVCDKHKILFCQTPKVGNTQWKKVLIVLNGDFSTVEEVPESVVHKPEKNRLSRLSSFSKPEIEKRLSSYFKFFIVRDPFDRLISAFKDKFLHNPRFEPWYNRDIAPEIIRKYRKNHTEAMGLQFEDFVRYLGDPNHRRLDIKFGEHIIHWVTYVELCAPCQINYNVIGHHETLQEDVPYILKKAGIDQIVSYPTIPPGITAYNKTKVKQNFSRISKRDIRRLYARFQGDFKLFGYG
;
A
#
# COMPACT_ATOMS: atom_id res chain seq x y z
N MET A 1 23.58 24.57 53.56
CA MET A 1 22.36 23.96 52.99
C MET A 1 22.54 23.38 51.57
N TRP A 2 23.58 23.70 50.79
CA TRP A 2 23.75 23.18 49.41
C TRP A 2 24.27 21.74 49.28
N LYS A 3 25.03 21.24 50.27
CA LYS A 3 25.62 19.88 50.22
C LYS A 3 24.58 18.74 50.26
N TRP A 4 23.41 18.97 50.86
CA TRP A 4 22.34 17.97 50.96
C TRP A 4 21.57 17.77 49.63
N TRP A 5 21.46 18.83 48.82
CA TRP A 5 20.80 18.76 47.51
C TRP A 5 21.64 18.01 46.46
N LEU A 6 22.97 18.10 46.55
CA LEU A 6 23.88 17.34 45.68
C LEU A 6 23.84 15.84 45.98
N LEU A 7 23.74 15.45 47.26
CA LEU A 7 23.61 14.05 47.66
C LEU A 7 22.28 13.44 47.20
N LEU A 8 21.17 14.18 47.28
CA LEU A 8 19.87 13.74 46.78
C LEU A 8 19.85 13.62 45.24
N GLY A 9 20.49 14.54 44.53
CA GLY A 9 20.66 14.47 43.08
C GLY A 9 21.48 13.25 42.65
N MET A 10 22.59 12.95 43.34
CA MET A 10 23.41 11.77 43.04
C MET A 10 22.67 10.45 43.34
N CYS A 11 21.92 10.36 44.44
CA CYS A 11 21.09 9.18 44.73
C CYS A 11 20.01 8.95 43.66
N PHE A 12 19.38 10.02 43.16
CA PHE A 12 18.39 9.89 42.08
C PHE A 12 19.01 9.35 40.79
N TRP A 13 20.18 9.85 40.39
CA TRP A 13 20.88 9.38 39.20
C TRP A 13 21.39 7.94 39.33
N VAL A 14 21.87 7.52 40.51
CA VAL A 14 22.26 6.12 40.76
C VAL A 14 21.06 5.19 40.63
N LEU A 15 19.88 5.56 41.12
CA LEU A 15 18.65 4.76 40.99
C LEU A 15 18.14 4.69 39.54
N VAL A 16 18.27 5.77 38.77
CA VAL A 16 17.93 5.78 37.33
C VAL A 16 18.88 4.88 36.54
N MET A 17 20.19 4.93 36.82
CA MET A 17 21.17 4.07 36.17
C MET A 17 20.96 2.60 36.54
N PHE A 18 20.60 2.29 37.80
CA PHE A 18 20.26 0.91 38.20
C PHE A 18 19.00 0.39 37.49
N LYS A 19 17.97 1.23 37.31
CA LYS A 19 16.76 0.84 36.55
C LYS A 19 17.04 0.63 35.06
N LEU A 20 17.91 1.44 34.46
CA LEU A 20 18.32 1.29 33.06
C LEU A 20 19.17 0.04 32.86
N ALA A 21 20.12 -0.24 33.76
CA ALA A 21 20.94 -1.44 33.74
C ALA A 21 20.10 -2.72 33.93
N ASN A 22 19.12 -2.71 34.85
CA ASN A 22 18.24 -3.84 35.07
C ASN A 22 17.32 -4.11 33.86
N LYS A 23 16.86 -3.05 33.18
CA LYS A 23 16.07 -3.17 31.94
C LYS A 23 16.91 -3.72 30.78
N PHE A 24 18.20 -3.37 30.70
CA PHE A 24 19.15 -3.93 29.74
C PHE A 24 19.49 -5.39 30.03
N PHE A 25 19.68 -5.76 31.29
CA PHE A 25 19.92 -7.16 31.69
C PHE A 25 18.72 -8.06 31.41
N ILE A 26 17.49 -7.60 31.68
CA ILE A 26 16.25 -8.32 31.36
C ILE A 26 16.07 -8.47 29.84
N CYS A 27 16.43 -7.45 29.03
CA CYS A 27 16.40 -7.58 27.57
C CYS A 27 17.46 -8.55 27.03
N SER A 28 18.66 -8.59 27.65
CA SER A 28 19.72 -9.52 27.27
C SER A 28 19.36 -10.97 27.62
N LEU A 29 18.79 -11.21 28.80
CA LEU A 29 18.34 -12.55 29.25
C LEU A 29 17.18 -13.08 28.42
N ASN A 30 16.24 -12.22 28.00
CA ASN A 30 15.14 -12.63 27.11
C ASN A 30 15.65 -12.98 25.70
N SER A 31 16.70 -12.33 25.20
CA SER A 31 17.32 -12.70 23.91
C SER A 31 18.12 -14.02 23.98
N PHE A 32 18.59 -14.40 25.18
CA PHE A 32 19.38 -15.62 25.38
C PHE A 32 18.49 -16.86 25.62
N ASN A 33 17.32 -16.69 26.26
CA ASN A 33 16.40 -17.80 26.54
C ASN A 33 15.54 -18.26 25.36
N GLU A 34 15.42 -17.48 24.28
CA GLU A 34 14.75 -17.93 23.04
C GLU A 34 15.68 -18.68 22.07
N TYR A 35 16.99 -18.70 22.32
CA TYR A 35 17.97 -19.39 21.47
C TYR A 35 18.38 -20.78 21.97
N SER A 36 17.85 -21.23 23.10
CA SER A 36 18.19 -22.52 23.70
C SER A 36 16.93 -23.27 24.14
N THR A 37 16.19 -23.84 23.18
CA THR A 37 15.32 -25.01 23.37
C THR A 37 14.75 -25.47 22.03
N LYS A 38 15.45 -26.42 21.39
CA LYS A 38 14.92 -27.55 20.58
C LYS A 38 16.05 -28.11 19.70
N GLN A 39 16.91 -28.91 20.31
CA GLN A 39 17.64 -29.95 19.61
C GLN A 39 17.16 -31.29 20.18
N ASN A 40 16.54 -32.12 19.36
CA ASN A 40 16.44 -33.56 19.60
C ASN A 40 17.22 -34.27 18.48
N PRO A 41 17.97 -35.33 18.80
CA PRO A 41 18.93 -35.95 17.88
C PRO A 41 18.23 -36.95 16.96
N ILE A 42 18.59 -36.95 15.67
CA ILE A 42 18.30 -38.06 14.76
C ILE A 42 19.57 -38.89 14.65
N GLN A 43 19.47 -40.15 15.07
CA GLN A 43 20.50 -41.18 14.97
C GLN A 43 20.86 -41.47 13.51
N LEU A 44 22.16 -41.55 13.23
CA LEU A 44 22.69 -42.17 12.03
C LEU A 44 22.46 -43.69 12.08
N ILE A 45 21.87 -44.23 11.02
CA ILE A 45 22.02 -45.64 10.65
C ILE A 45 22.58 -45.65 9.23
N VAL A 46 23.81 -46.15 9.12
CA VAL A 46 24.47 -46.54 7.87
C VAL A 46 24.13 -48.00 7.64
N THR A 47 23.59 -48.34 6.47
CA THR A 47 23.65 -49.72 5.95
C THR A 47 23.82 -49.72 4.43
N GLU A 48 24.56 -50.73 4.00
CA GLU A 48 25.23 -50.93 2.72
C GLU A 48 24.32 -51.12 1.49
N VAL A 49 24.98 -50.85 0.36
CA VAL A 49 24.60 -51.13 -1.02
C VAL A 49 24.39 -52.64 -1.24
N ASN A 50 23.36 -53.00 -2.03
CA ASN A 50 23.41 -54.22 -2.83
C ASN A 50 22.88 -53.99 -4.25
N HIS A 51 23.69 -54.49 -5.19
CA HIS A 51 23.51 -54.55 -6.63
C HIS A 51 22.27 -55.37 -7.03
N LEU A 52 21.53 -54.92 -8.05
CA LEU A 52 20.78 -55.77 -8.99
C LEU A 52 20.56 -55.00 -10.31
N GLN A 53 20.89 -55.67 -11.42
CA GLN A 53 20.92 -55.15 -12.80
C GLN A 53 19.62 -55.44 -13.58
N VAL A 54 19.12 -54.43 -14.32
CA VAL A 54 18.58 -54.43 -15.72
C VAL A 54 17.18 -55.11 -15.95
N PRO A 55 16.25 -54.64 -16.85
CA PRO A 55 16.48 -53.95 -18.14
C PRO A 55 15.62 -52.70 -18.52
N MET A 56 16.21 -52.02 -19.51
CA MET A 56 15.75 -51.04 -20.51
C MET A 56 14.38 -51.32 -21.17
N GLU A 57 13.42 -50.38 -21.10
CA GLU A 57 12.76 -49.71 -22.24
C GLU A 57 11.60 -48.78 -21.83
N LYS A 58 11.49 -47.66 -22.58
CA LYS A 58 10.32 -46.76 -22.77
C LYS A 58 9.82 -45.90 -21.60
N SER A 59 10.27 -44.64 -21.59
CA SER A 59 9.37 -43.47 -21.72
C SER A 59 10.16 -42.16 -21.75
N LEU A 60 10.93 -41.95 -22.83
CA LEU A 60 11.15 -40.60 -23.34
C LEU A 60 9.86 -40.20 -24.07
N GLN A 61 9.18 -39.16 -23.58
CA GLN A 61 8.24 -38.25 -24.26
C GLN A 61 7.16 -37.81 -23.27
N ARG A 62 7.48 -36.81 -22.45
CA ARG A 62 6.49 -35.91 -21.88
C ARG A 62 7.05 -34.50 -21.73
N GLU A 63 7.64 -34.01 -22.81
CA GLU A 63 7.96 -32.59 -23.03
C GLU A 63 7.47 -32.20 -24.43
N SER A 64 6.19 -31.83 -24.49
CA SER A 64 5.49 -31.04 -25.53
C SER A 64 4.00 -31.22 -25.21
N GLU A 65 3.13 -30.25 -24.98
CA GLU A 65 2.97 -28.93 -25.60
C GLU A 65 2.24 -28.03 -24.58
N ALA A 66 2.88 -26.96 -24.10
CA ALA A 66 2.12 -25.82 -23.60
C ALA A 66 1.84 -24.95 -24.82
N ALA A 67 0.76 -25.25 -25.53
CA ALA A 67 0.31 -24.42 -26.64
C ALA A 67 -0.02 -23.02 -26.08
N GLU A 68 0.74 -22.01 -26.50
CA GLU A 68 0.37 -20.60 -26.34
C GLU A 68 -0.95 -20.39 -27.10
N LYS A 69 -2.05 -20.50 -26.36
CA LYS A 69 -3.38 -20.20 -26.87
C LYS A 69 -3.39 -18.74 -27.30
N ALA A 70 -3.69 -18.49 -28.58
CA ALA A 70 -3.82 -17.15 -29.12
C ALA A 70 -4.70 -16.28 -28.19
N PRO A 71 -4.32 -15.01 -27.92
CA PRO A 71 -5.08 -14.15 -27.02
C PRO A 71 -6.53 -14.05 -27.44
N SER A 72 -7.46 -14.06 -26.47
CA SER A 72 -8.87 -13.82 -26.77
C SER A 72 -9.06 -12.40 -27.31
N LYS A 73 -10.14 -12.14 -28.06
CA LYS A 73 -10.44 -10.80 -28.59
C LYS A 73 -10.59 -9.75 -27.48
N GLU A 74 -11.10 -10.16 -26.32
CA GLU A 74 -11.22 -9.30 -25.13
C GLU A 74 -9.85 -9.01 -24.49
N GLU A 75 -8.95 -9.99 -24.47
CA GLU A 75 -7.57 -9.80 -23.99
C GLU A 75 -6.76 -8.89 -24.91
N LEU A 76 -6.90 -9.07 -26.23
CA LEU A 76 -6.27 -8.18 -27.21
C LEU A 76 -6.77 -6.75 -27.03
N ASN A 77 -8.08 -6.57 -26.77
CA ASN A 77 -8.66 -5.25 -26.52
C ASN A 77 -8.08 -4.60 -25.24
N TRP A 78 -7.98 -5.35 -24.14
CA TRP A 78 -7.48 -4.78 -22.88
C TRP A 78 -5.97 -4.52 -22.88
N GLU A 79 -5.19 -5.27 -23.65
CA GLU A 79 -3.79 -4.94 -23.91
C GLU A 79 -3.65 -3.52 -24.47
N HIS A 80 -4.48 -3.16 -25.46
CA HIS A 80 -4.45 -1.82 -26.06
C HIS A 80 -4.78 -0.73 -25.04
N VAL A 81 -5.81 -0.92 -24.22
CA VAL A 81 -6.16 0.02 -23.13
C VAL A 81 -4.98 0.24 -22.19
N GLN A 82 -4.27 -0.83 -21.83
CA GLN A 82 -3.12 -0.73 -20.93
C GLN A 82 -1.89 -0.11 -21.59
N MET A 83 -1.67 -0.36 -22.88
CA MET A 83 -0.65 0.34 -23.66
C MET A 83 -0.91 1.85 -23.72
N GLU A 84 -2.15 2.27 -23.99
CA GLU A 84 -2.55 3.68 -24.01
C GLU A 84 -2.33 4.36 -22.65
N ARG A 85 -2.70 3.70 -21.55
CA ARG A 85 -2.48 4.22 -20.18
C ARG A 85 -0.99 4.40 -19.87
N LEU A 86 -0.17 3.42 -20.22
CA LEU A 86 1.28 3.49 -20.00
C LEU A 86 1.95 4.53 -20.93
N GLU A 87 1.46 4.69 -22.15
CA GLU A 87 1.92 5.71 -23.07
C GLU A 87 1.57 7.12 -22.57
N LEU A 88 0.33 7.35 -22.13
CA LEU A 88 -0.08 8.59 -21.49
C LEU A 88 0.83 8.92 -20.31
N LEU A 89 1.04 7.95 -19.40
CA LEU A 89 1.93 8.11 -18.26
C LEU A 89 3.33 8.55 -18.71
N ARG A 90 3.95 7.82 -19.67
CA ARG A 90 5.30 8.13 -20.17
C ARG A 90 5.38 9.50 -20.80
N ASN A 91 4.37 9.89 -21.58
CA ASN A 91 4.32 11.20 -22.24
C ASN A 91 4.25 12.33 -21.22
N VAL A 92 3.39 12.19 -20.21
CA VAL A 92 3.26 13.18 -19.12
C VAL A 92 4.50 13.22 -18.24
N CYS A 93 5.18 12.08 -18.00
CA CYS A 93 6.44 12.04 -17.27
C CYS A 93 7.61 12.69 -18.05
N ARG A 94 7.56 12.76 -19.38
CA ARG A 94 8.58 13.43 -20.20
C ARG A 94 8.39 14.95 -20.29
N ASP A 95 7.21 15.44 -19.91
CA ASP A 95 6.92 16.88 -19.92
C ASP A 95 7.63 17.58 -18.74
N GLU A 96 8.73 18.26 -19.03
CA GLU A 96 9.52 18.99 -18.03
C GLU A 96 8.73 20.12 -17.36
N ALA A 97 7.70 20.68 -18.01
CA ALA A 97 6.85 21.70 -17.41
C ALA A 97 5.98 21.14 -16.27
N LEU A 98 5.74 19.83 -16.26
CA LEU A 98 4.94 19.13 -15.25
C LEU A 98 5.79 18.41 -14.20
N ARG A 99 7.12 18.44 -14.31
CA ARG A 99 8.04 17.67 -13.46
C ARG A 99 7.80 17.87 -11.97
N ASN A 100 7.49 19.10 -11.56
CA ASN A 100 7.24 19.47 -10.16
C ASN A 100 6.00 18.80 -9.54
N VAL A 101 5.01 18.42 -10.35
CA VAL A 101 3.77 17.80 -9.90
C VAL A 101 3.69 16.31 -10.25
N THR A 102 4.55 15.80 -11.14
CA THR A 102 4.52 14.39 -11.60
C THR A 102 5.62 13.51 -11.00
N HIS A 103 6.71 14.10 -10.49
CA HIS A 103 7.87 13.36 -10.00
C HIS A 103 8.01 13.40 -8.48
N SER A 104 8.33 12.25 -7.88
CA SER A 104 8.73 12.18 -6.47
C SER A 104 9.97 11.29 -6.29
N ARG A 105 10.85 11.61 -5.34
CA ARG A 105 12.00 10.74 -5.06
C ARG A 105 11.49 9.40 -4.52
N ILE A 106 12.10 8.29 -4.97
CA ILE A 106 11.88 6.96 -4.36
C ILE A 106 12.45 7.00 -2.94
N SER A 107 11.59 7.37 -1.99
CA SER A 107 11.92 7.51 -0.58
C SER A 107 11.49 6.26 0.20
N ARG A 108 11.90 6.16 1.47
CA ARG A 108 11.39 5.10 2.36
C ARG A 108 9.86 5.09 2.42
N PHE A 109 9.22 6.26 2.38
CA PHE A 109 7.76 6.37 2.36
C PHE A 109 7.14 5.66 1.14
N VAL A 110 7.68 5.89 -0.06
CA VAL A 110 7.25 5.20 -1.30
C VAL A 110 7.50 3.69 -1.18
N LEU A 111 8.71 3.30 -0.78
CA LEU A 111 9.10 1.88 -0.66
C LEU A 111 8.27 1.13 0.37
N ASP A 112 7.87 1.78 1.47
CA ASP A 112 6.97 1.20 2.45
C ASP A 112 5.60 0.89 1.85
N ARG A 113 5.15 1.60 0.81
CA ARG A 113 3.84 1.35 0.19
C ARG A 113 3.88 0.23 -0.84
N ILE A 114 5.06 -0.27 -1.22
CA ILE A 114 5.16 -1.36 -2.19
C ILE A 114 5.22 -2.69 -1.44
N PHE A 115 4.19 -3.52 -1.61
CA PHE A 115 4.18 -4.89 -1.10
C PHE A 115 4.92 -5.83 -2.04
N VAL A 116 5.61 -6.81 -1.46
CA VAL A 116 6.46 -7.76 -2.16
C VAL A 116 5.89 -9.17 -2.01
N CYS A 117 5.70 -9.86 -3.13
CA CYS A 117 5.44 -11.30 -3.16
C CYS A 117 6.56 -11.96 -3.98
N ASP A 118 7.61 -12.41 -3.30
CA ASP A 118 8.80 -13.00 -3.93
C ASP A 118 8.48 -14.30 -4.67
N LYS A 119 7.57 -15.13 -4.12
CA LYS A 119 7.15 -16.42 -4.69
C LYS A 119 6.64 -16.30 -6.12
N HIS A 120 5.92 -15.23 -6.42
CA HIS A 120 5.34 -14.95 -7.74
C HIS A 120 6.01 -13.76 -8.45
N LYS A 121 7.08 -13.20 -7.87
CA LYS A 121 7.80 -12.02 -8.38
C LYS A 121 6.88 -10.82 -8.67
N ILE A 122 6.03 -10.47 -7.70
CA ILE A 122 5.06 -9.37 -7.82
C ILE A 122 5.40 -8.22 -6.86
N LEU A 123 5.24 -6.99 -7.35
CA LEU A 123 5.24 -5.76 -6.58
C LEU A 123 3.91 -5.03 -6.77
N PHE A 124 3.22 -4.79 -5.65
CA PHE A 124 1.95 -4.06 -5.64
C PHE A 124 2.11 -2.76 -4.85
N CYS A 125 1.93 -1.60 -5.50
CA CYS A 125 1.94 -0.33 -4.76
C CYS A 125 0.57 -0.05 -4.13
N GLN A 126 0.56 0.12 -2.81
CA GLN A 126 -0.62 0.43 -2.02
C GLN A 126 -1.13 1.83 -2.32
N THR A 127 -2.32 1.88 -2.90
CA THR A 127 -3.11 3.08 -3.08
C THR A 127 -4.43 2.97 -2.32
N PRO A 128 -4.71 3.79 -1.30
CA PRO A 128 -5.97 3.67 -0.57
C PRO A 128 -7.19 4.05 -1.41
N LYS A 129 -8.35 3.48 -1.05
CA LYS A 129 -9.69 3.80 -1.61
C LYS A 129 -9.92 3.41 -3.07
N VAL A 130 -9.15 2.42 -3.54
CA VAL A 130 -9.22 1.87 -4.90
C VAL A 130 -9.20 0.33 -4.93
N GLY A 131 -9.79 -0.32 -3.93
CA GLY A 131 -9.77 -1.80 -3.83
C GLY A 131 -8.54 -2.39 -3.14
N ASN A 132 -7.72 -1.56 -2.48
CA ASN A 132 -6.47 -1.99 -1.83
C ASN A 132 -6.65 -3.10 -0.77
N THR A 133 -7.75 -3.12 -0.01
CA THR A 133 -7.99 -4.21 0.97
C THR A 133 -8.09 -5.56 0.26
N GLN A 134 -8.76 -5.61 -0.89
CA GLN A 134 -8.93 -6.85 -1.66
C GLN A 134 -7.61 -7.30 -2.31
N TRP A 135 -6.83 -6.36 -2.88
CA TRP A 135 -5.50 -6.71 -3.40
C TRP A 135 -4.53 -7.21 -2.33
N LYS A 136 -4.62 -6.70 -1.10
CA LYS A 136 -3.88 -7.27 0.03
C LYS A 136 -4.31 -8.71 0.35
N LYS A 137 -5.60 -9.01 0.31
CA LYS A 137 -6.10 -10.38 0.49
C LYS A 137 -5.55 -11.32 -0.57
N VAL A 138 -5.51 -10.89 -1.84
CA VAL A 138 -4.88 -11.65 -2.93
C VAL A 138 -3.42 -11.97 -2.61
N LEU A 139 -2.62 -10.97 -2.19
CA LEU A 139 -1.22 -11.20 -1.83
C LEU A 139 -1.04 -12.13 -0.61
N ILE A 140 -1.94 -12.03 0.38
CA ILE A 140 -1.94 -12.91 1.56
C ILE A 140 -2.18 -14.37 1.14
N VAL A 141 -3.14 -14.61 0.24
CA VAL A 141 -3.40 -15.96 -0.32
C VAL A 141 -2.20 -16.47 -1.10
N LEU A 142 -1.58 -15.63 -1.94
CA LEU A 142 -0.39 -16.01 -2.72
C LEU A 142 0.81 -16.41 -1.83
N ASN A 143 0.93 -15.80 -0.65
CA ASN A 143 1.95 -16.18 0.33
C ASN A 143 1.68 -17.53 1.00
N GLY A 144 0.49 -18.12 0.81
CA GLY A 144 0.13 -19.47 1.26
C GLY A 144 -0.48 -19.52 2.67
N ASP A 145 -0.88 -18.39 3.24
CA ASP A 145 -1.46 -18.34 4.59
C ASP A 145 -2.95 -18.72 4.60
N PHE A 146 -3.64 -18.63 3.46
CA PHE A 146 -5.08 -18.89 3.30
C PHE A 146 -5.36 -19.52 1.93
N SER A 147 -6.43 -20.30 1.82
CA SER A 147 -6.80 -20.97 0.57
C SER A 147 -7.56 -20.06 -0.39
N THR A 148 -8.40 -19.18 0.16
CA THR A 148 -9.26 -18.26 -0.61
C THR A 148 -9.23 -16.84 -0.04
N VAL A 149 -9.59 -15.84 -0.85
CA VAL A 149 -9.60 -14.43 -0.43
C VAL A 149 -10.75 -14.13 0.55
N GLU A 150 -11.83 -14.89 0.47
CA GLU A 150 -13.00 -14.81 1.34
C GLU A 150 -12.65 -15.20 2.78
N GLU A 151 -11.76 -16.17 2.97
CA GLU A 151 -11.30 -16.63 4.29
C GLU A 151 -10.43 -15.60 5.03
N VAL A 152 -9.81 -14.65 4.32
CA VAL A 152 -8.89 -13.68 4.93
C VAL A 152 -9.66 -12.64 5.77
N PRO A 153 -9.49 -12.61 7.10
CA PRO A 153 -10.23 -11.69 7.96
C PRO A 153 -9.76 -10.23 7.77
N GLU A 154 -10.70 -9.29 7.65
CA GLU A 154 -10.36 -7.86 7.47
C GLU A 154 -9.54 -7.29 8.64
N SER A 155 -9.76 -7.83 9.85
CA SER A 155 -9.01 -7.50 11.06
C SER A 155 -7.52 -7.86 11.00
N VAL A 156 -7.12 -8.75 10.08
CA VAL A 156 -5.75 -9.17 9.81
C VAL A 156 -5.13 -8.35 8.68
N VAL A 157 -5.87 -8.07 7.60
CA VAL A 157 -5.38 -7.42 6.37
C VAL A 157 -4.62 -6.12 6.63
N HIS A 158 -5.09 -5.32 7.59
CA HIS A 158 -4.53 -4.01 7.90
C HIS A 158 -3.45 -4.01 8.99
N LYS A 159 -3.13 -5.17 9.56
CA LYS A 159 -2.16 -5.34 10.65
C LYS A 159 -0.84 -5.92 10.13
N PRO A 160 0.22 -5.11 9.96
CA PRO A 160 1.51 -5.57 9.42
C PRO A 160 2.08 -6.78 10.17
N GLU A 161 1.86 -6.84 11.49
CA GLU A 161 2.31 -7.94 12.35
C GLU A 161 1.53 -9.25 12.14
N LYS A 162 0.38 -9.19 11.47
CA LYS A 162 -0.48 -10.37 11.23
C LYS A 162 -0.61 -10.76 9.76
N ASN A 163 -0.51 -9.80 8.84
CA ASN A 163 -0.76 -10.06 7.41
C ASN A 163 0.44 -10.64 6.66
N ARG A 164 1.64 -10.70 7.27
CA ARG A 164 2.87 -11.27 6.67
C ARG A 164 3.20 -10.71 5.29
N LEU A 165 2.75 -9.49 4.99
CA LEU A 165 3.06 -8.81 3.73
C LEU A 165 4.36 -8.02 3.88
N SER A 166 5.43 -8.51 3.26
CA SER A 166 6.71 -7.81 3.20
C SER A 166 6.58 -6.50 2.43
N ARG A 167 7.21 -5.44 2.94
CA ARG A 167 7.29 -4.13 2.26
C ARG A 167 8.65 -4.01 1.59
N LEU A 168 8.72 -3.34 0.45
CA LEU A 168 9.96 -3.24 -0.30
C LEU A 168 11.07 -2.51 0.50
N SER A 169 10.67 -1.61 1.40
CA SER A 169 11.54 -0.90 2.34
C SER A 169 12.22 -1.77 3.42
N SER A 170 11.79 -3.03 3.60
CA SER A 170 12.42 -3.95 4.56
C SER A 170 13.63 -4.69 3.99
N PHE A 171 13.91 -4.54 2.70
CA PHE A 171 15.02 -5.19 2.01
C PHE A 171 16.24 -4.27 1.89
N SER A 172 17.41 -4.86 1.62
CA SER A 172 18.62 -4.11 1.34
C SER A 172 18.53 -3.38 -0.02
N LYS A 173 19.34 -2.34 -0.23
CA LYS A 173 19.33 -1.57 -1.49
C LYS A 173 19.53 -2.43 -2.75
N PRO A 174 20.51 -3.38 -2.82
CA PRO A 174 20.67 -4.25 -3.99
C PRO A 174 19.46 -5.15 -4.24
N GLU A 175 18.82 -5.63 -3.17
CA GLU A 175 17.61 -6.45 -3.23
C GLU A 175 16.40 -5.67 -3.75
N ILE A 176 16.29 -4.40 -3.36
CA ILE A 176 15.27 -3.47 -3.86
C ILE A 176 15.45 -3.26 -5.36
N GLU A 177 16.66 -2.94 -5.81
CA GLU A 177 16.98 -2.70 -7.22
C GLU A 177 16.72 -3.94 -8.09
N LYS A 178 17.08 -5.14 -7.59
CA LYS A 178 16.78 -6.42 -8.24
C LYS A 178 15.27 -6.62 -8.42
N ARG A 179 14.47 -6.35 -7.39
CA ARG A 179 13.01 -6.53 -7.46
C ARG A 179 12.36 -5.49 -8.36
N LEU A 180 12.75 -4.21 -8.23
CA LEU A 180 12.24 -3.14 -9.09
C LEU A 180 12.55 -3.37 -10.57
N SER A 181 13.67 -4.01 -10.91
CA SER A 181 14.01 -4.33 -12.31
C SER A 181 13.33 -5.60 -12.83
N SER A 182 13.15 -6.64 -12.01
CA SER A 182 12.74 -7.97 -12.49
C SER A 182 11.30 -8.40 -12.19
N TYR A 183 10.61 -7.76 -11.25
CA TYR A 183 9.28 -8.21 -10.80
C TYR A 183 8.15 -7.57 -11.61
N PHE A 184 7.00 -8.22 -11.71
CA PHE A 184 5.80 -7.63 -12.27
C PHE A 184 5.25 -6.57 -11.30
N LYS A 185 5.06 -5.34 -11.78
CA LYS A 185 4.69 -4.16 -10.96
C LYS A 185 3.34 -3.61 -11.39
N PHE A 186 2.42 -3.42 -10.45
CA PHE A 186 1.15 -2.75 -10.75
C PHE A 186 0.63 -1.94 -9.57
N PHE A 187 -0.31 -1.06 -9.87
CA PHE A 187 -1.11 -0.35 -8.87
C PHE A 187 -2.43 0.12 -9.50
N ILE A 188 -3.36 0.52 -8.64
CA ILE A 188 -4.69 0.98 -9.06
C ILE A 188 -4.83 2.46 -8.75
N VAL A 189 -5.49 3.21 -9.64
CA VAL A 189 -5.85 4.62 -9.49
C VAL A 189 -7.36 4.79 -9.55
N ARG A 190 -7.85 5.98 -9.19
CA ARG A 190 -9.25 6.42 -9.24
C ARG A 190 -9.23 7.91 -9.46
N ASP A 191 -10.33 8.46 -9.98
CA ASP A 191 -10.52 9.92 -10.03
C ASP A 191 -10.08 10.56 -8.70
N PRO A 192 -9.13 11.53 -8.71
CA PRO A 192 -8.57 12.07 -7.49
C PRO A 192 -9.62 12.66 -6.54
N PHE A 193 -10.67 13.30 -7.06
CA PHE A 193 -11.72 13.90 -6.24
C PHE A 193 -12.68 12.87 -5.67
N ASP A 194 -13.07 11.85 -6.45
CA ASP A 194 -13.89 10.76 -5.94
C ASP A 194 -13.13 9.91 -4.90
N ARG A 195 -11.81 9.75 -5.06
CA ARG A 195 -10.94 9.16 -4.03
C ARG A 195 -10.96 9.96 -2.74
N LEU A 196 -10.86 11.28 -2.80
CA LEU A 196 -10.90 12.15 -1.62
C LEU A 196 -12.26 12.12 -0.93
N ILE A 197 -13.36 12.07 -1.68
CA ILE A 197 -14.71 11.88 -1.12
C ILE A 197 -14.78 10.53 -0.41
N SER A 198 -14.28 9.46 -1.03
CA SER A 198 -14.24 8.13 -0.39
C SER A 198 -13.42 8.14 0.90
N ALA A 199 -12.23 8.76 0.88
CA ALA A 199 -11.39 8.90 2.06
C ALA A 199 -12.08 9.67 3.19
N PHE A 200 -12.70 10.80 2.88
CA PHE A 200 -13.40 11.63 3.86
C PHE A 200 -14.56 10.89 4.52
N LYS A 201 -15.42 10.26 3.70
CA LYS A 201 -16.58 9.50 4.21
C LYS A 201 -16.14 8.34 5.09
N ASP A 202 -15.13 7.60 4.67
CA ASP A 202 -14.59 6.48 5.43
C ASP A 202 -13.99 6.91 6.77
N LYS A 203 -13.12 7.93 6.77
CA LYS A 203 -12.33 8.30 7.94
C LYS A 203 -13.03 9.21 8.94
N PHE A 204 -13.90 10.11 8.47
CA PHE A 204 -14.48 11.13 9.33
C PHE A 204 -15.99 10.97 9.53
N LEU A 205 -16.74 10.54 8.50
CA LEU A 205 -18.20 10.38 8.63
C LEU A 205 -18.61 9.02 9.20
N HIS A 206 -18.15 7.93 8.59
CA HIS A 206 -18.47 6.58 9.08
C HIS A 206 -17.58 6.18 10.25
N ASN A 207 -16.37 6.73 10.31
CA ASN A 207 -15.35 6.56 11.36
C ASN A 207 -15.30 5.13 11.93
N PRO A 208 -14.44 4.26 11.39
CA PRO A 208 -14.40 2.88 11.84
C PRO A 208 -14.05 2.82 13.32
N ARG A 209 -14.74 1.94 14.06
CA ARG A 209 -14.53 1.72 15.52
C ARG A 209 -13.06 1.51 15.91
N PHE A 210 -12.22 1.09 14.95
CA PHE A 210 -10.81 0.76 15.14
C PHE A 210 -9.83 1.87 14.76
N GLU A 211 -10.30 3.03 14.27
CA GLU A 211 -9.43 4.17 13.94
C GLU A 211 -9.93 5.51 14.54
N PRO A 212 -10.24 5.58 15.85
CA PRO A 212 -10.88 6.75 16.46
C PRO A 212 -10.03 8.03 16.41
N TRP A 213 -8.71 7.92 16.17
CA TRP A 213 -7.79 9.05 16.07
C TRP A 213 -8.13 10.01 14.92
N TYR A 214 -8.82 9.56 13.85
CA TYR A 214 -9.27 10.48 12.80
C TYR A 214 -10.20 11.55 13.36
N ASN A 215 -11.19 11.16 14.17
CA ASN A 215 -12.12 12.11 14.76
C ASN A 215 -11.61 12.74 16.06
N ARG A 216 -10.80 12.03 16.84
CA ARG A 216 -10.28 12.53 18.12
C ARG A 216 -9.08 13.48 17.96
N ASP A 217 -8.18 13.19 17.02
CA ASP A 217 -6.86 13.84 16.95
C ASP A 217 -6.67 14.66 15.66
N ILE A 218 -7.15 14.16 14.51
CA ILE A 218 -6.94 14.79 13.19
C ILE A 218 -8.02 15.85 12.89
N ALA A 219 -9.30 15.48 13.01
CA ALA A 219 -10.42 16.35 12.71
C ALA A 219 -10.38 17.68 13.49
N PRO A 220 -10.13 17.71 14.82
CA PRO A 220 -10.11 18.97 15.57
C PRO A 220 -9.01 19.92 15.10
N GLU A 221 -7.85 19.39 14.70
CA GLU A 221 -6.74 20.20 14.19
C GLU A 221 -7.06 20.86 12.84
N ILE A 222 -7.74 20.12 11.96
CA ILE A 222 -8.22 20.66 10.69
C ILE A 222 -9.30 21.72 10.94
N ILE A 223 -10.29 21.41 11.77
CA ILE A 223 -11.38 22.34 12.13
C ILE A 223 -10.80 23.64 12.70
N ARG A 224 -9.91 23.53 13.70
CA ARG A 224 -9.30 24.67 14.38
C ARG A 224 -8.57 25.62 13.43
N LYS A 225 -7.95 25.10 12.36
CA LYS A 225 -7.18 25.91 11.41
C LYS A 225 -8.02 26.43 10.24
N TYR A 226 -8.98 25.67 9.74
CA TYR A 226 -9.62 25.95 8.43
C TYR A 226 -11.12 26.24 8.48
N ARG A 227 -11.79 26.01 9.61
CA ARG A 227 -13.20 26.37 9.78
C ARG A 227 -13.31 27.88 9.93
N LYS A 228 -14.11 28.50 9.07
CA LYS A 228 -14.33 29.96 9.11
C LYS A 228 -15.32 30.39 10.20
N ASN A 229 -16.31 29.55 10.46
CA ASN A 229 -17.37 29.84 11.42
C ASN A 229 -17.51 28.68 12.40
N HIS A 230 -17.20 28.93 13.68
CA HIS A 230 -17.20 27.92 14.74
C HIS A 230 -18.58 27.71 15.38
N THR A 231 -19.63 28.35 14.88
CA THR A 231 -21.00 28.20 15.40
C THR A 231 -21.61 26.83 15.13
N GLU A 232 -21.05 26.04 14.21
CA GLU A 232 -21.51 24.68 13.93
C GLU A 232 -20.87 23.67 14.88
N ALA A 233 -21.68 23.09 15.77
CA ALA A 233 -21.29 22.03 16.72
C ALA A 233 -21.03 20.66 16.06
N MET A 234 -21.10 20.56 14.73
CA MET A 234 -20.89 19.31 14.00
C MET A 234 -19.40 19.04 13.75
N GLY A 235 -19.05 17.76 13.60
CA GLY A 235 -17.69 17.27 13.31
C GLY A 235 -17.07 17.85 12.03
N LEU A 236 -15.95 17.28 11.59
CA LEU A 236 -15.23 17.79 10.42
C LEU A 236 -16.13 17.81 9.18
N GLN A 237 -16.24 18.95 8.52
CA GLN A 237 -17.01 19.11 7.28
C GLN A 237 -16.11 18.87 6.06
N PHE A 238 -16.70 18.49 4.93
CA PHE A 238 -15.93 18.22 3.71
C PHE A 238 -15.23 19.48 3.20
N GLU A 239 -15.86 20.65 3.36
CA GLU A 239 -15.29 21.96 3.03
C GLU A 239 -14.02 22.26 3.84
N ASP A 240 -13.99 21.89 5.12
CA ASP A 240 -12.82 22.08 5.99
C ASP A 240 -11.67 21.17 5.52
N PHE A 241 -11.99 19.92 5.17
CA PHE A 241 -11.05 18.96 4.63
C PHE A 241 -10.46 19.43 3.29
N VAL A 242 -11.28 19.95 2.38
CA VAL A 242 -10.80 20.48 1.09
C VAL A 242 -9.91 21.71 1.27
N ARG A 243 -10.24 22.62 2.20
CA ARG A 243 -9.38 23.76 2.53
C ARG A 243 -8.03 23.33 3.09
N TYR A 244 -8.02 22.31 3.95
CA TYR A 244 -6.78 21.71 4.45
C TYR A 244 -5.92 21.16 3.32
N LEU A 245 -6.51 20.35 2.45
CA LEU A 245 -5.76 19.72 1.38
C LEU A 245 -5.22 20.72 0.37
N GLY A 246 -5.97 21.80 0.08
CA GLY A 246 -5.56 22.86 -0.83
C GLY A 246 -4.68 23.97 -0.22
N ASP A 247 -4.36 23.94 1.08
CA ASP A 247 -3.50 24.97 1.70
C ASP A 247 -2.02 24.69 1.37
N PRO A 248 -1.28 25.55 0.66
CA PRO A 248 0.16 25.36 0.41
C PRO A 248 1.00 25.18 1.69
N ASN A 249 0.48 25.61 2.85
CA ASN A 249 1.12 25.46 4.16
C ASN A 249 0.57 24.28 4.98
N HIS A 250 -0.07 23.29 4.34
CA HIS A 250 -0.61 22.10 5.01
C HIS A 250 0.48 21.23 5.65
N ARG A 251 1.73 21.28 5.16
CA ARG A 251 2.86 20.40 5.52
C ARG A 251 3.08 20.22 7.03
N ARG A 252 2.87 21.26 7.85
CA ARG A 252 3.01 21.15 9.31
C ARG A 252 2.00 20.17 9.91
N LEU A 253 0.77 20.18 9.41
CA LEU A 253 -0.26 19.23 9.82
C LEU A 253 0.01 17.83 9.26
N ASP A 254 0.47 17.71 8.01
CA ASP A 254 0.84 16.41 7.44
C ASP A 254 1.92 15.70 8.28
N ILE A 255 2.94 16.44 8.73
CA ILE A 255 3.97 15.91 9.64
C ILE A 255 3.34 15.47 10.98
N LYS A 256 2.43 16.29 11.54
CA LYS A 256 1.74 15.96 12.80
C LYS A 256 0.85 14.72 12.67
N PHE A 257 0.18 14.54 11.54
CA PHE A 257 -0.71 13.41 11.29
C PHE A 257 0.05 12.14 10.89
N GLY A 258 1.30 12.27 10.43
CA GLY A 258 2.18 11.14 10.15
C GLY A 258 1.60 10.19 9.11
N GLU A 259 1.70 8.88 9.35
CA GLU A 259 1.26 7.86 8.38
C GLU A 259 -0.24 7.87 8.08
N HIS A 260 -1.06 8.51 8.92
CA HIS A 260 -2.51 8.57 8.74
C HIS A 260 -2.93 9.38 7.51
N ILE A 261 -2.04 10.22 6.95
CA ILE A 261 -2.33 11.00 5.74
C ILE A 261 -2.45 10.16 4.48
N ILE A 262 -1.98 8.90 4.50
CA ILE A 262 -1.87 8.00 3.34
C ILE A 262 -3.15 7.96 2.47
N HIS A 263 -4.33 8.17 3.07
CA HIS A 263 -5.62 8.11 2.37
C HIS A 263 -5.87 9.27 1.40
N TRP A 264 -5.17 10.39 1.55
CA TRP A 264 -5.33 11.61 0.74
C TRP A 264 -3.98 12.16 0.24
N VAL A 265 -2.93 11.35 0.23
CA VAL A 265 -1.66 11.67 -0.46
C VAL A 265 -1.82 11.43 -1.96
N THR A 266 -1.09 12.17 -2.81
CA THR A 266 -1.11 11.98 -4.26
C THR A 266 -0.55 10.62 -4.67
N TYR A 267 -0.95 10.09 -5.83
CA TYR A 267 -0.35 8.85 -6.35
C TYR A 267 1.13 9.04 -6.68
N VAL A 268 1.51 10.25 -7.10
CA VAL A 268 2.90 10.64 -7.32
C VAL A 268 3.77 10.44 -6.08
N GLU A 269 3.29 10.86 -4.92
CA GLU A 269 3.99 10.71 -3.64
C GLU A 269 3.87 9.30 -3.03
N LEU A 270 2.81 8.54 -3.36
CA LEU A 270 2.63 7.17 -2.88
C LEU A 270 3.48 6.15 -3.64
N CYS A 271 3.56 6.29 -4.97
CA CYS A 271 4.05 5.25 -5.86
C CYS A 271 5.13 5.70 -6.86
N ALA A 272 5.46 7.00 -6.94
CA ALA A 272 6.52 7.51 -7.82
C ALA A 272 6.47 6.96 -9.27
N PRO A 273 5.33 7.11 -9.99
CA PRO A 273 5.07 6.42 -11.26
C PRO A 273 5.98 6.87 -12.41
N CYS A 274 6.61 8.06 -12.33
CA CYS A 274 7.63 8.49 -13.29
C CYS A 274 9.03 7.93 -13.00
N GLN A 275 9.25 7.37 -11.81
CA GLN A 275 10.53 6.79 -11.38
C GLN A 275 10.52 5.27 -11.37
N ILE A 276 9.35 4.66 -11.24
CA ILE A 276 9.16 3.21 -11.21
C ILE A 276 8.41 2.78 -12.46
N ASN A 277 9.01 1.88 -13.24
CA ASN A 277 8.42 1.35 -14.46
C ASN A 277 7.34 0.32 -14.14
N TYR A 278 6.08 0.74 -14.03
CA TYR A 278 4.95 -0.15 -13.81
C TYR A 278 4.58 -0.93 -15.09
N ASN A 279 4.19 -2.20 -14.91
CA ASN A 279 3.71 -3.05 -16.00
C ASN A 279 2.22 -2.84 -16.28
N VAL A 280 1.43 -2.51 -15.25
CA VAL A 280 -0.03 -2.29 -15.39
C VAL A 280 -0.49 -1.18 -14.45
N ILE A 281 -1.40 -0.34 -14.95
CA ILE A 281 -2.10 0.69 -14.15
C ILE A 281 -3.60 0.42 -14.28
N GLY A 282 -4.18 -0.13 -13.22
CA GLY A 282 -5.63 -0.36 -13.17
C GLY A 282 -6.38 0.92 -12.78
N HIS A 283 -7.60 1.07 -13.27
CA HIS A 283 -8.50 2.14 -12.84
C HIS A 283 -9.62 1.53 -12.01
N HIS A 284 -9.98 2.19 -10.91
CA HIS A 284 -11.03 1.74 -10.02
C HIS A 284 -12.36 1.54 -10.76
N GLU A 285 -12.61 2.42 -11.73
CA GLU A 285 -13.78 2.49 -12.59
C GLU A 285 -13.92 1.30 -13.54
N THR A 286 -12.80 0.64 -13.87
CA THR A 286 -12.71 -0.51 -14.78
C THR A 286 -12.08 -1.72 -14.08
N LEU A 287 -12.25 -1.83 -12.76
CA LEU A 287 -11.66 -2.92 -11.99
C LEU A 287 -12.16 -4.30 -12.44
N GLN A 288 -13.38 -4.37 -12.95
CA GLN A 288 -13.98 -5.60 -13.48
C GLN A 288 -13.13 -6.19 -14.62
N GLU A 289 -12.59 -5.36 -15.50
CA GLU A 289 -11.74 -5.75 -16.61
C GLU A 289 -10.26 -5.78 -16.22
N ASP A 290 -9.81 -4.82 -15.39
CA ASP A 290 -8.41 -4.71 -14.98
C ASP A 290 -7.95 -5.87 -14.11
N VAL A 291 -8.81 -6.38 -13.23
CA VAL A 291 -8.44 -7.45 -12.31
C VAL A 291 -8.09 -8.76 -13.05
N PRO A 292 -8.96 -9.35 -13.89
CA PRO A 292 -8.61 -10.55 -14.65
C PRO A 292 -7.36 -10.36 -15.50
N TYR A 293 -7.20 -9.20 -16.14
CA TYR A 293 -6.01 -8.90 -16.93
C TYR A 293 -4.73 -8.86 -16.09
N ILE A 294 -4.76 -8.20 -14.92
CA ILE A 294 -3.62 -8.15 -14.00
C ILE A 294 -3.23 -9.56 -13.53
N LEU A 295 -4.21 -10.37 -13.13
CA LEU A 295 -3.96 -11.74 -12.67
C LEU A 295 -3.32 -12.58 -13.77
N LYS A 296 -3.82 -12.49 -15.01
CA LYS A 296 -3.28 -13.20 -16.17
C LYS A 296 -1.86 -12.73 -16.51
N LYS A 297 -1.62 -11.42 -16.57
CA LYS A 297 -0.28 -10.86 -16.87
C LYS A 297 0.75 -11.14 -15.79
N ALA A 298 0.31 -11.31 -14.55
CA ALA A 298 1.17 -11.74 -13.45
C ALA A 298 1.35 -13.27 -13.39
N GLY A 299 0.64 -14.05 -14.22
CA GLY A 299 0.72 -15.52 -14.25
C GLY A 299 0.14 -16.19 -13.00
N ILE A 300 -0.87 -15.58 -12.38
CA ILE A 300 -1.50 -16.05 -11.12
C ILE A 300 -3.01 -16.26 -11.23
N ASP A 301 -3.58 -16.15 -12.43
CA ASP A 301 -5.01 -16.31 -12.72
C ASP A 301 -5.53 -17.73 -12.42
N GLN A 302 -4.65 -18.74 -12.45
CA GLN A 302 -4.98 -20.11 -12.08
C GLN A 302 -4.72 -20.44 -10.60
N ILE A 303 -4.16 -19.49 -9.83
CA ILE A 303 -3.71 -19.70 -8.45
C ILE A 303 -4.63 -18.99 -7.45
N VAL A 304 -5.09 -17.80 -7.80
CA VAL A 304 -5.91 -16.96 -6.92
C VAL A 304 -6.97 -16.23 -7.72
N SER A 305 -8.15 -16.09 -7.13
CA SER A 305 -9.21 -15.24 -7.66
C SER A 305 -9.31 -13.95 -6.85
N TYR A 306 -9.71 -12.87 -7.51
CA TYR A 306 -10.10 -11.64 -6.82
C TYR A 306 -11.55 -11.78 -6.32
N PRO A 307 -11.88 -11.24 -5.13
CA PRO A 307 -13.24 -11.36 -4.62
C PRO A 307 -14.24 -10.67 -5.53
N THR A 308 -15.48 -11.19 -5.57
CA THR A 308 -16.54 -10.64 -6.42
C THR A 308 -16.73 -9.14 -6.15
N ILE A 309 -16.67 -8.33 -7.21
CA ILE A 309 -16.87 -6.88 -7.12
C ILE A 309 -18.38 -6.60 -7.11
N PRO A 310 -18.95 -6.04 -6.03
CA PRO A 310 -20.38 -5.72 -6.00
C PRO A 310 -20.77 -4.75 -7.12
N PRO A 311 -21.92 -4.95 -7.79
CA PRO A 311 -22.39 -4.04 -8.84
C PRO A 311 -22.46 -2.59 -8.36
N GLY A 312 -21.99 -1.66 -9.19
CA GLY A 312 -22.06 -0.22 -8.94
C GLY A 312 -21.04 0.34 -7.94
N ILE A 313 -20.24 -0.48 -7.27
CA ILE A 313 -19.23 0.02 -6.30
C ILE A 313 -18.08 0.75 -7.00
N THR A 314 -17.75 0.33 -8.23
CA THR A 314 -16.68 0.87 -9.06
C THR A 314 -17.14 2.01 -9.97
N ALA A 315 -18.44 2.11 -10.23
CA ALA A 315 -18.99 3.06 -11.18
C ALA A 315 -18.69 4.52 -10.79
N TYR A 316 -18.07 5.26 -11.70
CA TYR A 316 -17.84 6.68 -11.52
C TYR A 316 -19.16 7.45 -11.57
N ASN A 317 -19.44 8.20 -10.51
CA ASN A 317 -20.65 9.01 -10.43
C ASN A 317 -20.29 10.51 -10.43
N LYS A 318 -20.25 11.10 -11.63
CA LYS A 318 -19.97 12.52 -11.83
C LYS A 318 -20.94 13.44 -11.08
N THR A 319 -22.21 13.05 -10.97
CA THR A 319 -23.25 13.82 -10.26
C THR A 319 -22.97 13.86 -8.77
N LYS A 320 -22.61 12.73 -8.16
CA LYS A 320 -22.16 12.64 -6.76
C LYS A 320 -20.95 13.55 -6.51
N VAL A 321 -19.93 13.50 -7.37
CA VAL A 321 -18.75 14.37 -7.23
C VAL A 321 -19.17 15.84 -7.27
N LYS A 322 -19.94 16.25 -8.28
CA LYS A 322 -20.47 17.62 -8.40
C LYS A 322 -21.25 18.07 -7.15
N GLN A 323 -22.10 17.20 -6.60
CA GLN A 323 -22.88 17.50 -5.40
C GLN A 323 -22.00 17.74 -4.17
N ASN A 324 -20.99 16.89 -3.94
CA ASN A 324 -20.07 17.05 -2.79
C ASN A 324 -19.24 18.35 -2.90
N PHE A 325 -18.94 18.80 -4.12
CA PHE A 325 -18.20 20.04 -4.35
C PHE A 325 -19.07 21.29 -4.56
N SER A 326 -20.41 21.16 -4.55
CA SER A 326 -21.35 22.25 -4.87
C SER A 326 -21.23 23.46 -3.94
N ARG A 327 -20.94 23.24 -2.66
CA ARG A 327 -20.81 24.27 -1.62
C ARG A 327 -19.38 24.78 -1.44
N ILE A 328 -18.41 24.20 -2.15
CA ILE A 328 -16.99 24.55 -2.05
C ILE A 328 -16.69 25.73 -2.98
N SER A 329 -15.96 26.72 -2.48
CA SER A 329 -15.59 27.88 -3.29
C SER A 329 -14.71 27.48 -4.48
N LYS A 330 -14.89 28.13 -5.64
CA LYS A 330 -14.04 27.92 -6.82
C LYS A 330 -12.54 28.06 -6.51
N ARG A 331 -12.19 28.96 -5.58
CA ARG A 331 -10.81 29.16 -5.11
C ARG A 331 -10.26 27.92 -4.43
N ASP A 332 -11.01 27.33 -3.51
CA ASP A 332 -10.57 26.15 -2.75
C ASP A 332 -10.50 24.91 -3.67
N ILE A 333 -11.44 24.78 -4.63
CA ILE A 333 -11.38 23.73 -5.66
C ILE A 333 -10.13 23.87 -6.53
N ARG A 334 -9.80 25.07 -7.01
CA ARG A 334 -8.59 25.30 -7.83
C ARG A 334 -7.31 24.97 -7.08
N ARG A 335 -7.24 25.32 -5.80
CA ARG A 335 -6.10 24.98 -4.94
C ARG A 335 -5.97 23.48 -4.72
N LEU A 336 -7.09 22.79 -4.49
CA LEU A 336 -7.11 21.34 -4.40
C LEU A 336 -6.64 20.70 -5.72
N TYR A 337 -7.18 21.16 -6.85
CA TYR A 337 -6.76 20.68 -8.17
C TYR A 337 -5.25 20.89 -8.39
N ALA A 338 -4.70 22.04 -8.04
CA ALA A 338 -3.27 22.30 -8.15
C ALA A 338 -2.42 21.27 -7.39
N ARG A 339 -2.84 20.83 -6.19
CA ARG A 339 -2.14 19.78 -5.44
C ARG A 339 -2.20 18.41 -6.14
N PHE A 340 -3.32 18.07 -6.77
CA PHE A 340 -3.54 16.77 -7.43
C PHE A 340 -3.34 16.83 -8.95
N GLN A 341 -2.78 17.92 -9.49
CA GLN A 341 -2.67 18.15 -10.93
C GLN A 341 -1.90 17.02 -11.62
N GLY A 342 -0.81 16.56 -11.00
CA GLY A 342 -0.05 15.41 -11.48
C GLY A 342 -0.91 14.16 -11.63
N ASP A 343 -1.68 13.80 -10.59
CA ASP A 343 -2.59 12.65 -10.63
C ASP A 343 -3.63 12.78 -11.76
N PHE A 344 -4.22 13.97 -11.95
CA PHE A 344 -5.17 14.20 -13.04
C PHE A 344 -4.54 13.99 -14.43
N LYS A 345 -3.32 14.48 -14.63
CA LYS A 345 -2.63 14.41 -15.92
C LYS A 345 -2.08 13.01 -16.21
N LEU A 346 -1.41 12.39 -15.24
CA LEU A 346 -0.76 11.08 -15.39
C LEU A 346 -1.75 9.95 -15.71
N PHE A 347 -2.99 10.06 -15.20
CA PHE A 347 -3.99 9.00 -15.29
C PHE A 347 -5.24 9.39 -16.08
N GLY A 348 -5.18 10.47 -16.86
CA GLY A 348 -6.27 10.80 -17.80
C GLY A 348 -7.61 11.18 -17.16
N TYR A 349 -7.58 11.81 -15.98
CA TYR A 349 -8.79 12.31 -15.31
C TYR A 349 -9.05 13.81 -15.57
N GLY A 350 -8.15 14.46 -16.32
CA GLY A 350 -8.07 15.92 -16.48
C GLY A 350 -8.96 16.54 -17.55
#